data_AF-A0A608MVR8-F1
#
_entry.id   AF-A0A608MVR8-F1
#
_cell.length_a   1.000
_cell.length_b   1.000
_cell.length_c   1.000
_cell.angle_alpha   90.00
_cell.angle_beta   90.00
_cell.angle_gamma   90.00
#
_symmetry.space_group_name_H-M   'P 1'
#
loop_
_entity.id
_entity.type
_entity.pdbx_description
1 polymer ?
#
loop_
_entity_poly.entity_id
_entity_poly.type
_entity_poly.pdbx_seq_one_letter_code
_entity_poly.pdbx_strand_id
1 'polypeptide(L)'
;MGVDMNYEFQKKSPKGWDRVNDNFSNDRSYLLYSWLGLDARNTWGVAAITPLRGLPDDIELQWDEDGCDDYWGEHSQTWLLSDEILASTSPVAIEDDEPGSVVAEFCAEVQRLHGLHGTVRIVLGFTG
;
A
#
# COMPACT_ATOMS: atom_id res chain seq x y z
N MET A 1 1.99 15.04 14.87
CA MET A 1 0.99 14.04 14.44
C MET A 1 1.36 13.62 13.04
N GLY A 2 1.78 12.37 12.85
CA GLY A 2 2.24 11.83 11.57
C GLY A 2 1.31 10.71 11.13
N VAL A 3 1.29 10.42 9.83
CA VAL A 3 0.54 9.27 9.30
C VAL A 3 1.49 8.08 9.21
N ASP A 4 1.01 6.91 9.60
CA ASP A 4 1.65 5.61 9.42
C ASP A 4 0.86 4.74 8.44
N MET A 5 1.56 3.85 7.75
CA MET A 5 0.99 2.93 6.78
C MET A 5 1.01 1.50 7.32
N ASN A 6 -0.17 0.91 7.37
CA ASN A 6 -0.38 -0.52 7.56
C ASN A 6 -0.54 -1.17 6.19
N TYR A 7 0.09 -2.32 5.99
CA TYR A 7 0.04 -2.99 4.70
C TYR A 7 0.14 -4.49 4.83
N GLU A 8 -0.35 -5.19 3.80
CA GLU A 8 -0.15 -6.62 3.66
C GLU A 8 0.03 -7.00 2.18
N PHE A 9 1.11 -7.72 1.89
CA PHE A 9 1.30 -8.36 0.59
C PHE A 9 0.62 -9.73 0.58
N GLN A 10 -0.17 -10.00 -0.46
CA GLN A 10 -0.95 -11.22 -0.59
C GLN A 10 -0.82 -11.81 -1.98
N LYS A 11 -0.54 -13.11 -2.07
CA LYS A 11 -0.56 -13.84 -3.34
C LYS A 11 -1.91 -14.49 -3.56
N LYS A 12 -2.27 -14.70 -4.82
CA LYS A 12 -3.46 -15.47 -5.17
C LYS A 12 -3.25 -16.96 -4.89
N SER A 13 -4.21 -17.58 -4.22
CA SER A 13 -4.27 -19.01 -3.92
C SER A 13 -5.61 -19.60 -4.38
N PRO A 14 -5.74 -20.94 -4.47
CA PRO A 14 -7.02 -21.57 -4.79
C PRO A 14 -8.12 -21.28 -3.75
N LYS A 15 -7.75 -20.85 -2.54
CA LYS A 15 -8.66 -20.55 -1.43
C LYS A 15 -8.96 -19.06 -1.27
N GLY A 16 -8.31 -18.18 -2.05
CA GLY A 16 -8.43 -16.74 -1.94
C GLY A 16 -7.09 -16.04 -2.04
N TRP A 17 -6.79 -15.19 -1.07
CA TRP A 17 -5.55 -14.44 -0.98
C TRP A 17 -4.79 -14.84 0.28
N ASP A 18 -3.54 -15.26 0.12
CA ASP A 18 -2.70 -15.68 1.24
C ASP A 18 -1.61 -14.64 1.46
N ARG A 19 -1.39 -14.23 2.72
CA ARG A 19 -0.28 -13.37 3.10
C ARG A 19 1.07 -13.93 2.63
N VAL A 20 1.93 -13.06 2.14
CA VAL A 20 3.33 -13.38 1.84
C VAL A 20 4.26 -12.49 2.65
N ASN A 21 5.44 -13.03 2.96
CA ASN A 21 6.47 -12.25 3.64
C ASN A 21 7.16 -11.33 2.64
N ASP A 22 7.35 -10.09 3.05
CA ASP A 22 8.10 -9.07 2.34
C ASP A 22 9.37 -8.66 3.09
N ASN A 23 10.22 -7.93 2.39
CA ASN A 23 11.44 -7.33 2.93
C ASN A 23 11.38 -5.79 2.91
N PHE A 24 10.19 -5.20 2.80
CA PHE A 24 10.05 -3.75 2.75
C PHE A 24 10.24 -3.17 4.16
N SER A 25 11.09 -2.15 4.28
CA SER A 25 11.44 -1.49 5.55
C SER A 25 10.23 -0.88 6.27
N ASN A 26 9.20 -0.50 5.51
CA ASN A 26 8.07 0.31 5.96
C ASN A 26 8.50 1.66 6.55
N ASP A 27 9.62 2.21 6.09
CA ASP A 27 10.03 3.55 6.48
C ASP A 27 9.00 4.59 6.03
N ARG A 28 8.80 5.61 6.87
CA ARG A 28 7.77 6.62 6.63
C ARG A 28 8.09 7.45 5.38
N SER A 29 7.19 7.42 4.39
CA SER A 29 7.29 8.22 3.17
C SER A 29 5.94 8.77 2.75
N TYR A 30 5.71 10.06 2.98
CA TYR A 30 4.47 10.73 2.55
C TYR A 30 4.33 10.78 1.02
N LEU A 31 5.46 10.73 0.29
CA LEU A 31 5.47 10.63 -1.16
C LEU A 31 4.90 9.28 -1.60
N LEU A 32 5.37 8.20 -0.98
CA LEU A 32 4.84 6.85 -1.21
C LEU A 32 3.36 6.79 -0.83
N TYR A 33 2.99 7.29 0.36
CA TYR A 33 1.62 7.19 0.85
C TYR A 33 0.64 7.95 -0.05
N SER A 34 1.01 9.15 -0.52
CA SER A 34 0.19 9.94 -1.46
C SER A 34 -0.05 9.18 -2.77
N TRP A 35 0.98 8.53 -3.29
CA TRP A 35 0.89 7.73 -4.52
C TRP A 35 0.06 6.45 -4.35
N LEU A 36 0.15 5.82 -3.18
CA LEU A 36 -0.57 4.58 -2.88
C LEU A 36 -2.04 4.79 -2.51
N GLY A 37 -2.47 6.01 -2.18
CA GLY A 37 -3.88 6.33 -1.96
C GLY A 37 -4.20 7.10 -0.69
N LEU A 38 -3.25 7.80 -0.06
CA LEU A 38 -3.57 8.67 1.06
C LEU A 38 -4.35 9.92 0.61
N ASP A 39 -5.68 9.94 0.85
CA ASP A 39 -6.61 10.96 0.34
C ASP A 39 -6.48 12.32 1.07
N ALA A 40 -6.23 12.31 2.37
CA ALA A 40 -6.25 13.53 3.19
C ALA A 40 -4.93 14.33 3.23
N ARG A 41 -3.82 13.77 2.74
CA ARG A 41 -2.49 14.41 2.81
C ARG A 41 -1.69 14.20 1.53
N ASN A 42 -2.34 14.37 0.37
CA ASN A 42 -1.64 14.50 -0.91
C ASN A 42 -0.52 15.53 -0.74
N THR A 43 0.71 15.04 -0.78
CA THR A 43 1.89 15.88 -0.73
C THR A 43 2.46 15.99 -2.13
N TRP A 44 2.96 17.17 -2.50
CA TRP A 44 3.64 17.42 -3.78
C TRP A 44 2.81 17.19 -5.05
N GLY A 45 1.48 17.24 -4.98
CA GLY A 45 0.61 17.14 -6.16
C GLY A 45 0.60 15.76 -6.80
N VAL A 46 1.06 14.74 -6.06
CA VAL A 46 1.12 13.36 -6.53
C VAL A 46 -0.29 12.79 -6.63
N ALA A 47 -0.62 12.23 -7.79
CA ALA A 47 -1.87 11.53 -7.98
C ALA A 47 -1.75 10.09 -7.47
N ALA A 48 -2.76 9.61 -6.75
CA ALA A 48 -2.87 8.21 -6.40
C ALA A 48 -3.00 7.35 -7.66
N ILE A 49 -2.46 6.13 -7.63
CA ILE A 49 -2.55 5.16 -8.75
C ILE A 49 -4.02 4.89 -9.13
N THR A 50 -4.90 4.84 -8.13
CA THR A 50 -6.34 4.60 -8.27
C THR A 50 -7.09 5.32 -7.16
N PRO A 51 -8.38 5.66 -7.36
CA PRO A 51 -9.27 6.02 -6.27
C PRO A 51 -9.27 4.97 -5.16
N LEU A 52 -9.56 5.41 -3.92
CA LEU A 52 -9.72 4.55 -2.76
C LEU A 52 -10.80 3.49 -3.01
N ARG A 53 -10.44 2.23 -2.76
CA ARG A 53 -11.33 1.07 -2.95
C ARG A 53 -11.96 0.57 -1.66
N GLY A 54 -11.52 1.08 -0.50
CA GLY A 54 -11.80 0.45 0.79
C GLY A 54 -10.98 -0.83 0.97
N LEU A 55 -11.32 -1.61 2.01
CA LEU A 55 -10.76 -2.93 2.19
C LEU A 55 -11.36 -3.93 1.18
N PRO A 56 -10.57 -4.94 0.76
CA PRO A 56 -11.13 -6.07 0.04
C PRO A 56 -12.25 -6.78 0.81
N ASP A 57 -13.28 -7.22 0.10
CA ASP A 57 -14.46 -7.91 0.68
C ASP A 57 -14.13 -9.20 1.44
N ASP A 58 -12.98 -9.81 1.16
CA ASP A 58 -12.50 -11.05 1.79
C ASP A 58 -11.68 -10.81 3.06
N ILE A 59 -11.50 -9.56 3.50
CA ILE A 59 -10.90 -9.24 4.80
C ILE A 59 -12.01 -9.23 5.85
N GLU A 60 -11.95 -10.19 6.75
CA GLU A 60 -12.78 -10.21 7.95
C GLU A 60 -12.18 -9.25 8.98
N LEU A 61 -12.82 -8.09 9.16
CA LEU A 61 -12.55 -7.23 10.30
C LEU A 61 -12.96 -7.99 11.57
N GLN A 62 -11.99 -8.27 12.43
CA GLN A 62 -12.30 -8.87 13.73
C GLN A 62 -12.92 -7.78 14.61
N TRP A 63 -14.11 -8.06 15.11
CA TRP A 63 -14.74 -7.28 16.15
C TRP A 63 -14.42 -8.00 17.46
N ASP A 64 -13.46 -7.50 18.22
CA ASP A 64 -13.19 -8.00 19.56
C ASP A 64 -14.05 -7.26 20.60
N GLU A 65 -13.96 -7.67 21.86
CA GLU A 65 -14.74 -7.07 22.96
C GLU A 65 -14.41 -5.57 23.19
N ASP A 66 -13.27 -5.10 22.68
CA ASP A 66 -12.76 -3.74 22.86
C ASP A 66 -12.98 -2.83 21.62
N GLY A 67 -13.31 -3.39 20.45
CA GLY A 67 -13.63 -2.60 19.26
C GLY A 67 -13.54 -3.36 17.93
N CYS A 68 -13.63 -2.60 16.83
CA CYS A 68 -13.27 -3.10 15.50
C CYS A 68 -11.74 -3.05 15.38
N ASP A 69 -11.14 -4.05 14.74
CA ASP A 69 -9.70 -4.09 14.45
C ASP A 69 -9.22 -2.80 13.75
N ASP A 70 -8.54 -1.93 14.51
CA ASP A 70 -7.97 -0.66 14.04
C ASP A 70 -6.70 -0.86 13.17
N TYR A 71 -6.29 -2.11 12.93
CA TYR A 71 -5.08 -2.43 12.17
C TYR A 71 -5.04 -1.77 10.78
N TRP A 72 -6.17 -1.68 10.09
CA TRP A 72 -6.23 -1.07 8.76
C TRP A 72 -6.33 0.46 8.77
N GLY A 73 -6.32 1.07 9.95
CA GLY A 73 -6.36 2.51 10.13
C GLY A 73 -7.73 3.14 9.88
N GLU A 74 -7.87 4.35 10.42
CA GLU A 74 -9.14 5.07 10.54
C GLU A 74 -9.45 5.99 9.35
N HIS A 75 -8.46 6.35 8.53
CA HIS A 75 -8.60 7.45 7.57
C HIS A 75 -8.82 7.01 6.13
N SER A 76 -8.04 6.05 5.64
CA SER A 76 -8.05 5.66 4.24
C SER A 76 -7.62 4.21 4.09
N GLN A 77 -8.40 3.45 3.33
CA GLN A 77 -8.16 2.04 3.07
C GLN A 77 -8.29 1.80 1.58
N THR A 78 -7.35 1.06 1.01
CA THR A 78 -7.39 0.69 -0.40
C THR A 78 -6.58 -0.58 -0.63
N TRP A 79 -6.62 -1.07 -1.85
CA TRP A 79 -5.79 -2.17 -2.28
C TRP A 79 -5.39 -1.99 -3.74
N LEU A 80 -4.19 -2.45 -4.06
CA LEU A 80 -3.57 -2.35 -5.37
C LEU A 80 -3.10 -3.72 -5.82
N LEU A 81 -3.15 -3.98 -7.11
CA LEU A 81 -2.41 -5.11 -7.68
C LEU A 81 -0.99 -4.68 -8.04
N SER A 82 -0.05 -5.61 -7.92
CA SER A 82 1.33 -5.43 -8.38
C SER A 82 1.37 -4.94 -9.83
N ASP A 83 0.46 -5.41 -10.68
CA ASP A 83 0.37 -5.01 -12.09
C ASP A 83 0.06 -3.52 -12.24
N GLU A 84 -0.77 -2.96 -11.35
CA GLU A 84 -1.12 -1.53 -11.36
C GLU A 84 0.06 -0.68 -10.93
N ILE A 85 0.78 -1.11 -9.88
CA ILE A 85 1.97 -0.44 -9.38
C ILE A 85 3.07 -0.46 -10.43
N LEU A 86 3.35 -1.63 -11.03
CA LEU A 86 4.40 -1.79 -12.04
C LEU A 86 4.07 -1.12 -13.37
N ALA A 87 2.79 -0.95 -13.71
CA ALA A 87 2.36 -0.19 -14.89
C ALA A 87 2.31 1.33 -14.64
N SER A 88 2.29 1.77 -13.38
CA SER A 88 2.25 3.18 -13.01
C SER A 88 3.64 3.82 -13.03
N THR A 89 3.68 5.14 -13.20
CA THR A 89 4.93 5.91 -13.10
C THR A 89 5.23 6.18 -11.63
N SER A 90 6.42 5.78 -11.17
CA SER A 90 6.89 6.04 -9.81
C SER A 90 6.88 7.55 -9.50
N PRO A 91 6.44 7.95 -8.29
CA PRO A 91 6.37 9.35 -7.91
C PRO A 91 7.78 9.88 -7.63
N VAL A 92 8.02 11.11 -8.05
CA VAL A 92 9.21 11.90 -7.72
C VAL A 92 8.78 13.13 -6.92
N ALA A 93 9.61 13.62 -6.01
CA ALA A 93 9.34 14.89 -5.35
C ALA A 93 9.51 16.03 -6.36
N ILE A 94 8.76 17.14 -6.23
CA ILE A 94 8.81 18.27 -7.18
C ILE A 94 10.23 18.85 -7.35
N GLU A 95 11.08 18.69 -6.34
CA GLU A 95 12.45 19.20 -6.33
C GLU A 95 13.52 18.14 -6.69
N ASP A 96 13.11 16.89 -6.93
CA ASP A 96 14.01 15.75 -7.21
C ASP A 96 13.71 15.10 -8.56
N ASP A 97 14.76 14.63 -9.24
CA ASP A 97 14.64 13.88 -10.51
C ASP A 97 14.51 12.36 -10.30
N GLU A 98 14.63 11.87 -9.06
CA GLU A 98 14.59 10.45 -8.71
C GLU A 98 13.54 10.14 -7.64
N PRO A 99 12.93 8.94 -7.65
CA PRO A 99 12.06 8.51 -6.57
C PRO A 99 12.86 8.43 -5.27
N GLY A 100 12.29 8.90 -4.17
CA GLY A 100 12.90 8.75 -2.85
C GLY A 100 13.22 7.29 -2.53
N SER A 101 14.24 7.04 -1.69
CA SER A 101 14.76 5.69 -1.41
C SER A 101 13.67 4.68 -1.04
N VAL A 102 12.69 5.10 -0.23
CA VAL A 102 11.56 4.26 0.21
C VAL A 102 10.63 3.88 -0.97
N VAL A 103 10.39 4.79 -1.91
CA VAL A 103 9.58 4.50 -3.11
C VAL A 103 10.30 3.49 -3.99
N ALA A 104 11.60 3.69 -4.21
CA ALA A 104 12.41 2.75 -4.99
C ALA A 104 12.47 1.37 -4.34
N GLU A 105 12.65 1.30 -3.02
CA GLU A 105 12.61 0.07 -2.24
C GLU A 105 11.26 -0.66 -2.36
N PHE A 106 10.15 0.07 -2.18
CA PHE A 106 8.81 -0.48 -2.31
C PHE A 106 8.57 -1.06 -3.70
N CYS A 107 8.91 -0.32 -4.76
CA CYS A 107 8.76 -0.79 -6.14
C CYS A 107 9.63 -2.04 -6.41
N ALA A 108 10.86 -2.07 -5.90
CA ALA A 108 11.74 -3.22 -6.04
C ALA A 108 11.17 -4.46 -5.33
N GLU A 109 10.56 -4.28 -4.16
CA GLU A 109 9.92 -5.36 -3.43
C GLU A 109 8.66 -5.87 -4.11
N VAL A 110 7.80 -4.96 -4.61
CA VAL A 110 6.64 -5.32 -5.44
C VAL A 110 7.08 -6.12 -6.67
N GLN A 111 8.14 -5.68 -7.36
CA GLN A 111 8.68 -6.39 -8.52
C GLN A 111 9.21 -7.79 -8.15
N ARG A 112 9.92 -7.92 -7.03
CA ARG A 112 10.43 -9.20 -6.52
C ARG A 112 9.29 -10.17 -6.22
N LEU A 113 8.28 -9.71 -5.47
CA LEU A 113 7.12 -10.53 -5.09
C LEU A 113 6.30 -10.91 -6.31
N HIS A 114 6.13 -9.99 -7.27
CA HIS A 114 5.47 -10.27 -8.54
C HIS A 114 6.18 -11.38 -9.33
N GLY A 115 7.51 -11.32 -9.42
CA GLY A 115 8.30 -12.37 -10.07
C GLY A 115 8.22 -13.74 -9.40
N LEU A 116 8.01 -13.79 -8.07
CA LEU A 116 7.92 -15.04 -7.31
C LEU A 116 6.53 -15.66 -7.30
N HIS A 117 5.47 -14.85 -7.36
CA HIS A 117 4.10 -15.28 -7.11
C HIS A 117 3.12 -14.97 -8.25
N GLY A 118 3.57 -14.27 -9.29
CA GLY A 118 2.68 -13.66 -10.28
C GLY A 118 2.01 -12.42 -9.69
N THR A 119 0.79 -12.11 -10.11
CA THR A 119 0.05 -10.96 -9.57
C THR A 119 -0.14 -11.07 -8.05
N VAL A 120 0.34 -10.05 -7.33
CA VAL A 120 0.21 -9.91 -5.87
C VAL A 120 -0.76 -8.76 -5.59
N ARG A 121 -1.59 -8.89 -4.55
CA ARG A 121 -2.43 -7.82 -4.01
C ARG A 121 -1.71 -7.19 -2.82
N ILE A 122 -1.68 -5.87 -2.78
CA ILE A 122 -1.15 -5.08 -1.67
C ILE A 122 -2.36 -4.41 -1.03
N VAL A 123 -2.68 -4.79 0.18
CA VAL A 123 -3.74 -4.16 0.99
C VAL A 123 -3.09 -3.04 1.79
N LEU A 124 -3.74 -1.88 1.86
CA LEU A 124 -3.17 -0.66 2.41
C LEU A 124 -4.18 0.02 3.33
N GLY A 125 -3.68 0.45 4.49
CA GLY A 125 -4.41 1.20 5.50
C GLY A 125 -3.56 2.35 6.04
N PHE A 126 -4.17 3.48 6.36
CA PHE A 126 -3.46 4.67 6.83
C PHE A 126 -4.06 5.20 8.14
N THR A 127 -3.19 5.47 9.13
CA THR A 127 -3.57 5.92 10.48
C THR A 127 -2.79 7.18 10.88
N GLY A 128 -3.43 8.21 11.50
CA GLY A 128 -2.76 9.30 12.22
C GLY A 128 -3.07 10.75 11.85
#